data_AF-A0A8T7HGB4-F1
#
_entry.id   AF-A0A8T7HGB4-F1
#
_cell.length_a   1.000
_cell.length_b   1.000
_cell.length_c   1.000
_cell.angle_alpha   90.00
_cell.angle_beta   90.00
_cell.angle_gamma   90.00
#
_symmetry.space_group_name_H-M   'P 1'
#
loop_
_entity.id
_entity.type
_entity.pdbx_description
1 polymer ?
#
loop_
_entity_poly.entity_id
_entity_poly.type
_entity_poly.pdbx_seq_one_letter_code
_entity_poly.pdbx_strand_id
1 'polypeptide(L)'
;MNDNSRENLQVFFSSGSGKMGSVLLMIFILISVFVVFTYPLDFGTTVWSNPAYWSDYPKSAPPTWTNIFGNDNVDHQIIDFTTPVDTVSISNREVRTYTHRFNYDSNISPTFLSLSLYDVVYHDRPPTITLSILRPDNGEILIYREIISPPRPGEEGPYVRYSDSPFRINLSGDKSVSSNLVEYIRDNSNEQISINEIIGSNEKVIFSNLDSLQFEEILPGEYELIVKFTVNNENDSISKIRFVLGGSSYGLLGTDSLGRNLSVGLLFGFPIALLIGVTTSTITTFIGTTMGIISGYTGGRTDTIIQRFADTLSNVPLLPVLLFLIFIFGPQLWLVMTILVLFGWPGLTIIIRSMVLQMNSSQSIEAAKSLGASKWRIMYRHIFPQLAPFIFAQLVFFTPAAILAEASLSFLGLGDPSIPTWGQILENGFRTGGVYIGYWWWILPPGLLIVITAMIFVFIALALEPVVNPKLKKM
;
A
#
# COMPACT_ATOMS: atom_id res chain seq x y z
N MET A 1 34.25 -17.02 -18.08
CA MET A 1 34.57 -15.87 -17.21
C MET A 1 36.06 -15.61 -17.32
N ASN A 2 36.47 -14.44 -17.83
CA ASN A 2 37.90 -14.05 -17.88
C ASN A 2 38.44 -13.82 -16.46
N ASP A 3 39.74 -14.01 -16.23
CA ASP A 3 40.37 -13.81 -14.91
C ASP A 3 40.06 -12.44 -14.28
N ASN A 4 40.04 -11.36 -15.09
CA ASN A 4 39.66 -10.02 -14.63
C ASN A 4 38.25 -9.95 -14.01
N SER A 5 37.30 -10.74 -14.49
CA SER A 5 35.92 -10.72 -13.95
C SER A 5 35.86 -11.35 -12.55
N ARG A 6 36.65 -12.40 -12.30
CA ARG A 6 36.73 -13.05 -10.99
C ARG A 6 37.45 -12.16 -9.98
N GLU A 7 38.54 -11.53 -10.40
CA GLU A 7 39.29 -10.60 -9.55
C GLU A 7 38.43 -9.39 -9.16
N ASN A 8 37.67 -8.82 -10.11
CA ASN A 8 36.77 -7.70 -9.83
C ASN A 8 35.65 -8.08 -8.85
N LEU A 9 35.09 -9.29 -8.96
CA LEU A 9 34.12 -9.80 -8.00
C LEU A 9 34.74 -10.00 -6.61
N GLN A 10 35.96 -10.52 -6.53
CA GLN A 10 36.67 -10.67 -5.27
C GLN A 10 36.91 -9.33 -4.58
N VAL A 11 37.34 -8.30 -5.33
CA VAL A 11 37.51 -6.95 -4.79
C VAL A 11 36.19 -6.39 -4.26
N PHE A 12 35.12 -6.52 -5.05
CA PHE A 12 33.78 -6.08 -4.63
C PHE A 12 33.34 -6.74 -3.31
N PHE A 13 33.41 -8.07 -3.22
CA PHE A 13 33.00 -8.82 -2.01
C PHE A 13 34.01 -8.75 -0.87
N SER A 14 35.24 -8.28 -1.09
CA SER A 14 36.20 -8.04 -0.02
C SER A 14 35.84 -6.81 0.82
N SER A 15 35.15 -5.83 0.20
CA SER A 15 34.71 -4.61 0.88
C SER A 15 33.52 -4.85 1.82
N GLY A 16 33.51 -4.17 2.97
CA GLY A 16 32.38 -4.22 3.91
C GLY A 16 31.08 -3.70 3.30
N SER A 17 31.17 -2.62 2.51
CA SER A 17 30.06 -2.05 1.74
C SER A 17 29.51 -3.03 0.71
N GLY A 18 30.37 -3.77 -0.01
CA GLY A 18 29.93 -4.74 -1.02
C GLY A 18 29.15 -5.90 -0.42
N LYS A 19 29.62 -6.46 0.71
CA LYS A 19 28.90 -7.49 1.45
C LYS A 19 27.54 -6.99 1.93
N MET A 20 27.53 -5.83 2.60
CA MET A 20 26.32 -5.25 3.19
C MET A 20 25.29 -4.88 2.12
N GLY A 21 25.71 -4.20 1.06
CA GLY A 21 24.85 -3.85 -0.08
C GLY A 21 24.27 -5.09 -0.77
N SER A 22 25.07 -6.14 -0.97
CA SER A 22 24.60 -7.38 -1.59
C SER A 22 23.59 -8.13 -0.74
N VAL A 23 23.83 -8.24 0.58
CA VAL A 23 22.89 -8.90 1.51
C VAL A 23 21.57 -8.15 1.55
N LEU A 24 21.60 -6.82 1.68
CA LEU A 24 20.39 -6.01 1.71
C LEU A 24 19.64 -6.07 0.37
N LEU A 25 20.35 -6.00 -0.77
CA LEU A 25 19.73 -6.16 -2.09
C LEU A 25 19.09 -7.55 -2.24
N MET A 26 19.75 -8.61 -1.75
CA MET A 26 19.21 -9.96 -1.78
C MET A 26 17.92 -10.08 -0.95
N ILE A 27 17.89 -9.50 0.25
CA ILE A 27 16.67 -9.42 1.07
C ILE A 27 15.57 -8.66 0.32
N PHE A 28 15.91 -7.52 -0.30
CA PHE A 28 14.99 -6.70 -1.07
C PHE A 28 14.36 -7.46 -2.24
N ILE A 29 15.17 -8.22 -2.98
CA ILE A 29 14.74 -9.08 -4.08
C ILE A 29 13.88 -10.22 -3.55
N LEU A 30 14.27 -10.89 -2.46
CA LEU A 30 13.50 -11.98 -1.87
C LEU A 30 12.11 -11.52 -1.42
N ILE A 31 12.01 -10.35 -0.78
CA ILE A 31 10.72 -9.74 -0.42
C ILE A 31 9.91 -9.43 -1.68
N SER A 32 10.54 -8.83 -2.70
CA SER A 32 9.86 -8.50 -3.95
C SER A 32 9.29 -9.74 -4.65
N VAL A 33 10.09 -10.82 -4.72
CA VAL A 33 9.67 -12.10 -5.27
C VAL A 33 8.53 -12.69 -4.44
N PHE A 34 8.67 -12.72 -3.12
CA PHE A 34 7.61 -13.21 -2.22
C PHE A 34 6.28 -12.50 -2.46
N VAL A 35 6.29 -11.17 -2.59
CA VAL A 35 5.06 -10.38 -2.83
C VAL A 35 4.42 -10.74 -4.17
N VAL A 36 5.21 -10.79 -5.25
CA VAL A 36 4.70 -11.12 -6.59
C VAL A 36 4.12 -12.54 -6.66
N PHE A 37 4.65 -13.49 -5.88
CA PHE A 37 4.14 -14.85 -5.83
C PHE A 37 2.95 -15.03 -4.88
N THR A 38 2.86 -14.23 -3.81
CA THR A 38 1.84 -14.40 -2.77
C THR A 38 0.56 -13.64 -3.08
N TYR A 39 0.66 -12.49 -3.72
CA TYR A 39 -0.49 -11.62 -3.98
C TYR A 39 -0.85 -11.55 -5.46
N PRO A 40 -2.14 -11.32 -5.79
CA PRO A 40 -2.57 -11.24 -7.17
C PRO A 40 -2.05 -9.96 -7.86
N LEU A 41 -1.82 -10.02 -9.16
CA LEU A 41 -1.24 -8.92 -9.94
C LEU A 41 -2.15 -7.68 -9.98
N ASP A 42 -3.46 -7.88 -9.86
CA ASP A 42 -4.49 -6.85 -9.80
C ASP A 42 -4.84 -6.43 -8.37
N PHE A 43 -4.04 -6.83 -7.36
CA PHE A 43 -4.23 -6.44 -5.96
C PHE A 43 -4.41 -4.93 -5.79
N GLY A 44 -3.64 -4.15 -6.55
CA GLY A 44 -3.70 -2.70 -6.50
C GLY A 44 -5.09 -2.12 -6.78
N THR A 45 -5.76 -2.59 -7.84
CA THR A 45 -7.08 -2.12 -8.24
C THR A 45 -8.22 -2.79 -7.47
N THR A 46 -8.11 -4.11 -7.24
CA THR A 46 -9.19 -4.91 -6.65
C THR A 46 -9.28 -4.79 -5.14
N VAL A 47 -8.12 -4.61 -4.48
CA VAL A 47 -8.00 -4.60 -3.02
C VAL A 47 -7.53 -3.23 -2.54
N TRP A 48 -6.29 -2.81 -2.88
CA TRP A 48 -5.68 -1.62 -2.29
C TRP A 48 -6.46 -0.33 -2.55
N SER A 49 -6.90 -0.10 -3.78
CA SER A 49 -7.60 1.12 -4.17
C SER A 49 -9.12 0.98 -4.10
N ASN A 50 -9.64 -0.13 -3.56
CA ASN A 50 -11.06 -0.40 -3.40
C ASN A 50 -11.53 -0.06 -1.96
N PRO A 51 -12.22 1.07 -1.72
CA PRO A 51 -12.63 1.46 -0.37
C PRO A 51 -13.64 0.50 0.25
N ALA A 52 -14.42 -0.22 -0.55
CA ALA A 52 -15.41 -1.17 -0.04
C ALA A 52 -14.74 -2.35 0.67
N TYR A 53 -13.59 -2.81 0.16
CA TYR A 53 -12.81 -3.88 0.79
C TYR A 53 -12.35 -3.49 2.20
N TRP A 54 -11.97 -2.23 2.40
CA TRP A 54 -11.42 -1.72 3.66
C TRP A 54 -12.47 -1.13 4.61
N SER A 55 -13.73 -1.12 4.21
CA SER A 55 -14.82 -0.49 4.96
C SER A 55 -15.06 -1.10 6.35
N ASP A 56 -14.67 -2.37 6.55
CA ASP A 56 -14.74 -3.08 7.83
C ASP A 56 -13.58 -2.74 8.77
N TYR A 57 -12.53 -2.04 8.33
CA TYR A 57 -11.29 -1.90 9.11
C TYR A 57 -11.20 -0.55 9.83
N PRO A 58 -10.54 -0.51 11.00
CA PRO A 58 -10.40 0.73 11.75
C PRO A 58 -9.54 1.73 10.97
N LYS A 59 -9.99 2.97 10.92
CA LYS A 59 -9.34 4.05 10.17
C LYS A 59 -8.28 4.71 11.04
N SER A 60 -7.11 4.97 10.45
CA SER A 60 -6.00 5.64 11.11
C SER A 60 -5.60 5.00 12.44
N ALA A 61 -5.62 3.67 12.51
CA ALA A 61 -5.29 2.94 13.73
C ALA A 61 -3.77 2.70 13.80
N PRO A 62 -3.12 2.94 14.96
CA PRO A 62 -1.73 2.57 15.20
C PRO A 62 -1.48 1.05 15.09
N PRO A 63 -0.20 0.64 14.98
CA PRO A 63 0.17 -0.77 15.06
C PRO A 63 -0.21 -1.43 16.39
N THR A 64 -0.63 -2.68 16.33
CA THR A 64 -1.01 -3.49 17.53
C THR A 64 0.11 -3.64 18.55
N TRP A 65 1.37 -3.73 18.11
CA TRP A 65 2.50 -3.87 19.05
C TRP A 65 2.76 -2.60 19.87
N THR A 66 2.14 -1.46 19.53
CA THR A 66 2.26 -0.25 20.37
C THR A 66 1.65 -0.44 21.76
N ASN A 67 0.78 -1.45 21.94
CA ASN A 67 0.19 -1.84 23.22
C ASN A 67 1.26 -2.23 24.25
N ILE A 68 2.39 -2.79 23.79
CA ILE A 68 3.52 -3.20 24.65
C ILE A 68 4.09 -2.01 25.44
N PHE A 69 3.94 -0.79 24.91
CA PHE A 69 4.45 0.43 25.54
C PHE A 69 3.44 1.10 26.49
N GLY A 70 2.37 0.39 26.88
CA GLY A 70 1.40 0.86 27.87
C GLY A 70 0.20 1.61 27.29
N ASN A 71 -0.02 1.54 25.97
CA ASN A 71 -1.28 2.00 25.38
C ASN A 71 -2.34 0.92 25.54
N ASP A 72 -3.41 1.23 26.28
CA ASP A 72 -4.58 0.38 26.29
C ASP A 72 -5.31 0.52 24.95
N ASN A 73 -5.53 -0.59 24.27
CA ASN A 73 -6.01 -0.60 22.89
C ASN A 73 -7.02 -1.73 22.69
N VAL A 74 -8.07 -1.41 21.93
CA VAL A 74 -9.08 -2.37 21.52
C VAL A 74 -8.59 -3.13 20.30
N ASP A 75 -8.61 -4.45 20.38
CA ASP A 75 -8.37 -5.30 19.22
C ASP A 75 -9.58 -5.28 18.29
N HIS A 76 -9.30 -5.15 17.00
CA HIS A 76 -10.33 -5.18 15.97
C HIS A 76 -10.86 -6.60 15.77
N GLN A 77 -12.19 -6.77 15.79
CA GLN A 77 -12.83 -8.07 15.62
C GLN A 77 -13.89 -8.03 14.51
N ILE A 78 -13.86 -9.05 13.66
CA ILE A 78 -14.87 -9.30 12.62
C ILE A 78 -15.53 -10.63 12.95
N ILE A 79 -16.83 -10.61 13.19
CA ILE A 79 -17.62 -11.76 13.61
C ILE A 79 -18.61 -12.07 12.49
N ASP A 80 -18.41 -13.21 11.82
CA ASP A 80 -19.26 -13.68 10.74
C ASP A 80 -20.19 -14.79 11.24
N PHE A 81 -21.49 -14.54 11.16
CA PHE A 81 -22.55 -15.51 11.42
C PHE A 81 -23.05 -16.08 10.09
N THR A 82 -22.91 -17.39 9.92
CA THR A 82 -23.35 -18.12 8.71
C THR A 82 -24.36 -19.21 9.01
N THR A 83 -24.41 -19.69 10.25
CA THR A 83 -25.31 -20.76 10.68
C THR A 83 -25.99 -20.40 12.00
N PRO A 84 -27.32 -20.59 12.11
CA PRO A 84 -28.03 -20.30 13.34
C PRO A 84 -27.74 -21.37 14.39
N VAL A 85 -27.65 -20.93 15.65
CA VAL A 85 -27.47 -21.79 16.82
C VAL A 85 -28.79 -22.43 17.23
N ASP A 86 -29.89 -21.70 17.08
CA ASP A 86 -31.24 -22.16 17.41
C ASP A 86 -32.25 -21.68 16.36
N THR A 87 -33.30 -22.47 16.16
CA THR A 87 -34.37 -22.19 15.21
C THR A 87 -35.70 -22.54 15.86
N VAL A 88 -36.49 -21.51 16.15
CA VAL A 88 -37.77 -21.65 16.84
C VAL A 88 -38.91 -21.24 15.91
N SER A 89 -39.81 -22.17 15.61
CA SER A 89 -41.03 -21.90 14.85
C SER A 89 -42.12 -21.42 15.79
N ILE A 90 -42.55 -20.16 15.63
CA ILE A 90 -43.62 -19.54 16.41
C ILE A 90 -44.78 -19.22 15.47
N SER A 91 -45.86 -20.00 15.56
CA SER A 91 -47.05 -19.89 14.72
C SER A 91 -46.74 -20.07 13.22
N ASN A 92 -46.61 -18.96 12.47
CA ASN A 92 -46.36 -18.93 11.02
C ASN A 92 -45.09 -18.12 10.69
N ARG A 93 -44.16 -18.04 11.64
CA ARG A 93 -42.85 -17.42 11.50
C ARG A 93 -41.82 -18.35 12.10
N GLU A 94 -40.63 -18.32 11.52
CA GLU A 94 -39.47 -19.04 12.02
C GLU A 94 -38.45 -17.99 12.46
N VAL A 95 -37.93 -18.13 13.68
CA VAL A 95 -36.90 -17.25 14.23
C VAL A 95 -35.61 -18.03 14.31
N ARG A 96 -34.67 -17.66 13.45
CA ARG A 96 -33.31 -18.21 13.43
C ARG A 96 -32.40 -17.32 14.25
N THR A 97 -31.85 -17.86 15.32
CA THR A 97 -31.03 -17.13 16.28
C THR A 97 -29.55 -17.47 16.09
N TYR A 98 -28.73 -16.45 15.95
CA TYR A 98 -27.29 -16.54 15.87
C TYR A 98 -26.72 -15.89 17.13
N THR A 99 -25.85 -16.60 17.85
CA THR A 99 -25.22 -16.06 19.06
C THR A 99 -23.70 -16.14 18.97
N HIS A 100 -23.02 -15.14 19.53
CA HIS A 100 -21.57 -15.15 19.67
C HIS A 100 -21.17 -14.45 20.95
N ARG A 101 -20.34 -15.10 21.74
CA ARG A 101 -19.81 -14.56 23.00
C ARG A 101 -18.38 -14.12 22.81
N PHE A 102 -18.07 -12.93 23.32
CA PHE A 102 -16.71 -12.40 23.30
C PHE A 102 -16.42 -11.70 24.62
N ASN A 103 -15.18 -11.79 25.08
CA ASN A 103 -14.73 -11.11 26.28
C ASN A 103 -14.21 -9.71 25.92
N TYR A 104 -14.58 -8.72 26.72
CA TYR A 104 -14.15 -7.33 26.56
C TYR A 104 -13.30 -6.90 27.76
N ASP A 105 -11.98 -6.90 27.56
CA ASP A 105 -10.99 -6.65 28.63
C ASP A 105 -10.29 -5.28 28.55
N SER A 106 -10.68 -4.44 27.59
CA SER A 106 -10.09 -3.11 27.36
C SER A 106 -10.71 -2.05 28.28
N ASN A 107 -9.93 -1.08 28.75
CA ASN A 107 -10.46 0.07 29.52
C ASN A 107 -10.84 1.27 28.65
N ILE A 108 -10.77 1.14 27.32
CA ILE A 108 -11.30 2.12 26.38
C ILE A 108 -12.42 1.49 25.53
N SER A 109 -13.33 2.31 25.01
CA SER A 109 -14.43 1.89 24.12
C SER A 109 -13.92 1.52 22.72
N PRO A 110 -14.62 0.65 21.97
CA PRO A 110 -14.33 0.43 20.54
C PRO A 110 -14.42 1.73 19.75
N THR A 111 -13.79 1.78 18.58
CA THR A 111 -13.78 2.97 17.72
C THR A 111 -15.03 3.11 16.86
N PHE A 112 -15.66 2.00 16.50
CA PHE A 112 -16.96 1.98 15.83
C PHE A 112 -17.59 0.58 15.95
N LEU A 113 -18.90 0.50 15.66
CA LEU A 113 -19.61 -0.75 15.49
C LEU A 113 -20.31 -0.75 14.13
N SER A 114 -20.31 -1.89 13.43
CA SER A 114 -21.08 -2.02 12.19
C SER A 114 -21.71 -3.39 12.02
N LEU A 115 -22.83 -3.42 11.30
CA LEU A 115 -23.54 -4.63 10.92
C LEU A 115 -23.65 -4.66 9.40
N SER A 116 -23.36 -5.82 8.79
CA SER A 116 -23.52 -6.04 7.36
C SER A 116 -24.28 -7.33 7.06
N LEU A 117 -25.15 -7.29 6.06
CA LEU A 117 -26.01 -8.39 5.63
C LEU A 117 -25.70 -8.75 4.16
N TYR A 118 -25.56 -10.05 3.89
CA TYR A 118 -25.16 -10.56 2.57
C TYR A 118 -26.19 -11.58 2.06
N ASP A 119 -26.54 -11.47 0.79
CA ASP A 119 -27.37 -12.41 0.03
C ASP A 119 -28.63 -12.84 0.79
N VAL A 120 -29.55 -11.90 0.98
CA VAL A 120 -30.84 -12.20 1.61
C VAL A 120 -31.83 -12.60 0.53
N VAL A 121 -32.43 -13.77 0.67
CA VAL A 121 -33.45 -14.30 -0.23
C VAL A 121 -34.73 -14.49 0.56
N TYR A 122 -35.85 -13.98 0.06
CA TYR A 122 -37.16 -14.24 0.68
C TYR A 122 -38.27 -14.42 -0.35
N HIS A 123 -39.34 -15.13 0.02
CA HIS A 123 -40.39 -15.55 -0.92
C HIS A 123 -41.71 -14.82 -0.70
N ASP A 124 -42.10 -14.59 0.55
CA ASP A 124 -43.41 -14.05 0.89
C ASP A 124 -43.30 -12.60 1.41
N ARG A 125 -43.24 -12.44 2.73
CA ARG A 125 -43.13 -11.13 3.38
C ARG A 125 -41.68 -10.86 3.75
N PRO A 126 -41.24 -9.59 3.67
CA PRO A 126 -39.86 -9.26 4.01
C PRO A 126 -39.51 -9.73 5.42
N PRO A 127 -38.39 -10.46 5.59
CA PRO A 127 -37.95 -10.88 6.89
C PRO A 127 -37.42 -9.68 7.70
N THR A 128 -37.25 -9.89 8.99
CA THR A 128 -36.72 -8.86 9.91
C THR A 128 -35.46 -9.38 10.57
N ILE A 129 -34.46 -8.51 10.73
CA ILE A 129 -33.25 -8.78 11.47
C ILE A 129 -33.24 -7.92 12.72
N THR A 130 -32.93 -8.53 13.85
CA THR A 130 -32.82 -7.85 15.14
C THR A 130 -31.47 -8.18 15.74
N LEU A 131 -30.69 -7.16 16.08
CA LEU A 131 -29.43 -7.28 16.80
C LEU A 131 -29.66 -6.80 18.24
N SER A 132 -29.40 -7.70 19.18
CA SER A 132 -29.33 -7.39 20.61
C SER A 132 -27.93 -7.70 21.15
N ILE A 133 -27.55 -7.02 22.21
CA ILE A 133 -26.33 -7.29 22.97
C ILE A 133 -26.72 -7.52 24.42
N LEU A 134 -26.35 -8.68 24.95
CA LEU A 134 -26.40 -8.98 26.37
C LEU A 134 -25.07 -8.57 27.01
N ARG A 135 -25.15 -7.68 28.01
CA ARG A 135 -24.02 -7.10 28.74
C ARG A 135 -23.62 -7.96 29.95
N PRO A 136 -22.39 -7.78 30.49
CA PRO A 136 -21.93 -8.49 31.68
C PRO A 136 -22.79 -8.27 32.94
N ASP A 137 -23.51 -7.16 33.01
CA ASP A 137 -24.45 -6.82 34.09
C ASP A 137 -25.84 -7.47 33.92
N ASN A 138 -25.98 -8.40 32.96
CA ASN A 138 -27.24 -9.04 32.53
C ASN A 138 -28.23 -8.10 31.84
N GLY A 139 -27.80 -6.89 31.45
CA GLY A 139 -28.61 -5.99 30.65
C GLY A 139 -28.70 -6.42 29.18
N GLU A 140 -29.90 -6.71 28.68
CA GLU A 140 -30.12 -6.94 27.24
C GLU A 140 -30.52 -5.62 26.55
N ILE A 141 -29.69 -5.17 25.61
CA ILE A 141 -29.96 -3.97 24.80
C ILE A 141 -30.38 -4.40 23.40
N LEU A 142 -31.55 -3.94 22.96
CA LEU A 142 -31.92 -3.94 21.54
C LEU A 142 -31.09 -2.88 20.81
N ILE A 143 -30.07 -3.29 20.04
CA ILE A 143 -29.22 -2.35 19.33
C ILE A 143 -29.92 -1.85 18.08
N TYR A 144 -30.31 -2.77 17.20
CA TYR A 144 -30.79 -2.40 15.88
C TYR A 144 -31.83 -3.39 15.37
N ARG A 145 -32.80 -2.89 14.63
CA ARG A 145 -33.83 -3.68 13.98
C ARG A 145 -34.00 -3.21 12.54
N GLU A 146 -33.77 -4.12 11.60
CA GLU A 146 -33.91 -3.86 10.18
C GLU A 146 -35.03 -4.70 9.59
N ILE A 147 -35.90 -4.07 8.80
CA ILE A 147 -36.90 -4.76 7.98
C ILE A 147 -36.34 -4.79 6.56
N ILE A 148 -36.13 -5.99 6.02
CA ILE A 148 -35.51 -6.13 4.70
C ILE A 148 -36.37 -5.43 3.64
N SER A 149 -35.70 -4.84 2.64
CA SER A 149 -36.38 -4.01 1.64
C SER A 149 -37.47 -4.79 0.89
N PRO A 150 -38.71 -4.24 0.78
CA PRO A 150 -39.85 -4.92 0.18
C PRO A 150 -39.67 -5.17 -1.32
N PRO A 151 -40.53 -5.99 -1.95
CA PRO A 151 -40.54 -6.23 -3.39
C PRO A 151 -40.66 -4.92 -4.17
N ARG A 152 -39.90 -4.80 -5.27
CA ARG A 152 -40.04 -3.68 -6.20
C ARG A 152 -41.26 -3.92 -7.10
N PRO A 153 -41.94 -2.86 -7.61
CA PRO A 153 -43.05 -3.03 -8.52
C PRO A 153 -42.66 -3.88 -9.74
N GLY A 154 -43.40 -4.97 -9.99
CA GLY A 154 -43.15 -5.89 -11.10
C GLY A 154 -42.11 -6.99 -10.83
N GLU A 155 -41.59 -7.10 -9.61
CA GLU A 155 -40.69 -8.19 -9.20
C GLU A 155 -41.49 -9.44 -8.80
N GLU A 156 -41.10 -10.60 -9.33
CA GLU A 156 -41.65 -11.91 -8.94
C GLU A 156 -40.62 -12.66 -8.08
N GLY A 157 -41.11 -13.35 -7.05
CA GLY A 157 -40.26 -14.06 -6.09
C GLY A 157 -39.54 -15.29 -6.71
N PRO A 158 -38.41 -15.73 -6.12
CA PRO A 158 -37.81 -15.25 -4.88
C PRO A 158 -37.15 -13.87 -5.00
N TYR A 159 -37.35 -13.04 -3.98
CA TYR A 159 -36.79 -11.70 -3.88
C TYR A 159 -35.37 -11.76 -3.33
N VAL A 160 -34.41 -11.35 -4.15
CA VAL A 160 -32.99 -11.32 -3.76
C VAL A 160 -32.59 -9.91 -3.37
N ARG A 161 -31.91 -9.76 -2.23
CA ARG A 161 -31.38 -8.50 -1.72
C ARG A 161 -29.92 -8.68 -1.35
N TYR A 162 -29.15 -7.62 -1.54
CA TYR A 162 -27.75 -7.51 -1.10
C TYR A 162 -26.79 -8.55 -1.68
N SER A 163 -27.02 -8.96 -2.93
CA SER A 163 -26.14 -9.89 -3.66
C SER A 163 -24.92 -9.22 -4.28
N ASP A 164 -25.12 -8.05 -4.90
CA ASP A 164 -24.02 -7.32 -5.56
C ASP A 164 -23.19 -6.54 -4.53
N SER A 165 -23.85 -6.00 -3.51
CA SER A 165 -23.23 -5.30 -2.40
C SER A 165 -23.99 -5.56 -1.11
N PRO A 166 -23.29 -5.77 0.02
CA PRO A 166 -23.95 -6.00 1.29
C PRO A 166 -24.70 -4.75 1.75
N PHE A 167 -25.83 -4.97 2.42
CA PHE A 167 -26.40 -3.92 3.26
C PHE A 167 -25.44 -3.68 4.42
N ARG A 168 -25.02 -2.43 4.65
CA ARG A 168 -24.10 -2.08 5.72
C ARG A 168 -24.65 -0.89 6.48
N ILE A 169 -24.67 -1.00 7.80
CA ILE A 169 -25.06 0.06 8.72
C ILE A 169 -23.94 0.35 9.72
N ASN A 170 -23.60 1.62 9.89
CA ASN A 170 -22.71 2.09 10.95
C ASN A 170 -23.55 2.30 12.21
N LEU A 171 -23.46 1.36 13.15
CA LEU A 171 -24.26 1.38 14.37
C LEU A 171 -23.84 2.52 15.31
N SER A 172 -22.59 2.99 15.24
CA SER A 172 -22.07 4.08 16.07
C SER A 172 -22.76 5.42 15.83
N GLY A 173 -23.12 5.70 14.57
CA GLY A 173 -23.73 6.97 14.15
C GLY A 173 -25.22 6.88 13.82
N ASP A 174 -25.83 5.70 13.96
CA ASP A 174 -27.22 5.49 13.57
C ASP A 174 -28.21 6.03 14.62
N LYS A 175 -29.23 6.76 14.15
CA LYS A 175 -30.24 7.41 15.00
C LYS A 175 -31.19 6.43 15.66
N SER A 176 -31.54 5.34 14.98
CA SER A 176 -32.41 4.31 15.55
C SER A 176 -31.69 3.57 16.67
N VAL A 177 -30.39 3.30 16.51
CA VAL A 177 -29.55 2.76 17.60
C VAL A 177 -29.52 3.73 18.79
N SER A 178 -29.25 5.02 18.56
CA SER A 178 -29.26 6.01 19.66
C SER A 178 -30.63 6.09 20.36
N SER A 179 -31.73 5.96 19.61
CA SER A 179 -33.08 5.96 20.18
C SER A 179 -33.31 4.77 21.11
N ASN A 180 -32.90 3.57 20.68
CA ASN A 180 -33.00 2.36 21.50
C ASN A 180 -32.11 2.45 22.75
N LEU A 181 -30.91 3.04 22.63
CA LEU A 181 -30.00 3.25 23.76
C LEU A 181 -30.57 4.24 24.78
N VAL A 182 -31.16 5.36 24.36
CA VAL A 182 -31.82 6.30 25.27
C VAL A 182 -32.98 5.64 26.01
N GLU A 183 -33.78 4.82 25.32
CA GLU A 183 -34.84 4.05 25.95
C GLU A 183 -34.29 3.07 26.99
N TYR A 184 -33.22 2.35 26.65
CA TYR A 184 -32.54 1.44 27.57
C TYR A 184 -31.96 2.16 28.81
N ILE A 185 -31.30 3.30 28.62
CA ILE A 185 -30.76 4.15 29.71
C ILE A 185 -31.89 4.60 30.64
N ARG A 186 -33.00 5.10 30.08
CA ARG A 186 -34.15 5.58 30.85
C ARG A 186 -34.75 4.47 31.72
N ASP A 187 -34.75 3.25 31.22
CA ASP A 187 -35.37 2.12 31.90
C ASP A 187 -34.43 1.47 32.95
N ASN A 188 -33.11 1.67 32.84
CA ASN A 188 -32.10 0.97 33.66
C ASN A 188 -31.17 1.89 34.47
N SER A 189 -31.27 3.22 34.33
CA SER A 189 -30.45 4.19 35.06
C SER A 189 -31.28 5.39 35.51
N ASN A 190 -30.72 6.22 36.39
CA ASN A 190 -31.33 7.48 36.80
C ASN A 190 -30.93 8.67 35.90
N GLU A 191 -30.10 8.44 34.89
CA GLU A 191 -29.66 9.50 33.99
C GLU A 191 -30.73 9.85 32.94
N GLN A 192 -30.87 11.14 32.65
CA GLN A 192 -31.73 11.64 31.57
C GLN A 192 -30.85 12.22 30.47
N ILE A 193 -30.77 11.48 29.37
CA ILE A 193 -29.87 11.80 28.26
C ILE A 193 -30.69 11.95 26.99
N SER A 194 -30.33 12.95 26.18
CA SER A 194 -30.97 13.14 24.87
C SER A 194 -30.22 12.38 23.76
N ILE A 195 -30.93 12.03 22.68
CA ILE A 195 -30.33 11.36 21.51
C ILE A 195 -29.11 12.15 20.97
N ASN A 196 -29.18 13.49 21.00
CA ASN A 196 -28.13 14.36 20.46
C ASN A 196 -26.84 14.33 21.30
N GLU A 197 -26.92 13.91 22.57
CA GLU A 197 -25.76 13.80 23.45
C GLU A 197 -24.93 12.54 23.17
N ILE A 198 -25.56 11.47 22.66
CA ILE A 198 -24.89 10.17 22.45
C ILE A 198 -24.67 9.82 20.98
N ILE A 199 -25.36 10.48 20.05
CA ILE A 199 -25.27 10.18 18.63
C ILE A 199 -23.82 10.31 18.12
N GLY A 200 -23.33 9.26 17.45
CA GLY A 200 -21.93 9.19 17.01
C GLY A 200 -20.97 8.60 18.05
N SER A 201 -21.48 8.23 19.23
CA SER A 201 -20.73 7.56 20.30
C SER A 201 -21.53 6.41 20.94
N ASN A 202 -22.42 5.78 20.17
CA ASN A 202 -23.31 4.72 20.66
C ASN A 202 -22.54 3.56 21.30
N GLU A 203 -21.35 3.24 20.79
CA GLU A 203 -20.47 2.22 21.36
C GLU A 203 -20.02 2.55 22.79
N LYS A 204 -19.79 3.82 23.14
CA LYS A 204 -19.46 4.20 24.52
C LYS A 204 -20.58 3.79 25.46
N VAL A 205 -21.84 4.08 25.10
CA VAL A 205 -22.99 3.71 25.93
C VAL A 205 -23.11 2.20 26.12
N ILE A 206 -22.88 1.42 25.05
CA ILE A 206 -23.00 -0.05 25.08
C ILE A 206 -21.95 -0.68 26.00
N PHE A 207 -20.72 -0.16 25.94
CA PHE A 207 -19.55 -0.74 26.62
C PHE A 207 -19.20 -0.07 27.95
N SER A 208 -19.92 0.96 28.38
CA SER A 208 -19.68 1.65 29.65
C SER A 208 -20.71 1.31 30.72
N ASN A 209 -20.37 1.64 31.96
CA ASN A 209 -21.29 1.68 33.08
C ASN A 209 -22.27 2.86 32.92
N LEU A 210 -23.56 2.60 33.04
CA LEU A 210 -24.62 3.58 32.77
C LEU A 210 -24.69 4.70 33.82
N ASP A 211 -24.26 4.43 35.05
CA ASP A 211 -24.25 5.44 36.13
C ASP A 211 -22.96 6.28 36.14
N SER A 212 -22.04 6.01 35.21
CA SER A 212 -20.79 6.78 35.11
C SER A 212 -21.00 8.06 34.33
N LEU A 213 -20.46 9.17 34.87
CA LEU A 213 -20.53 10.47 34.21
C LEU A 213 -19.95 10.37 32.80
N GLN A 214 -20.75 10.75 31.80
CA GLN A 214 -20.34 10.75 30.39
C GLN A 214 -19.85 9.40 29.85
N PHE A 215 -20.20 8.28 30.50
CA PHE A 215 -19.80 6.95 30.07
C PHE A 215 -18.28 6.72 30.06
N GLU A 216 -17.54 7.35 30.99
CA GLU A 216 -16.08 7.21 31.06
C GLU A 216 -15.62 5.86 31.63
N GLU A 217 -16.41 5.22 32.50
CA GLU A 217 -16.05 3.92 33.08
C GLU A 217 -16.54 2.78 32.18
N ILE A 218 -15.60 2.06 31.56
CA ILE A 218 -15.90 0.85 30.77
C ILE A 218 -16.39 -0.28 31.68
N LEU A 219 -17.36 -1.05 31.19
CA LEU A 219 -17.86 -2.27 31.81
C LEU A 219 -17.13 -3.50 31.19
N PRO A 220 -16.07 -4.02 31.82
CA PRO A 220 -15.39 -5.20 31.32
C PRO A 220 -16.22 -6.47 31.58
N GLY A 221 -15.99 -7.49 30.75
CA GLY A 221 -16.56 -8.82 30.94
C GLY A 221 -17.04 -9.48 29.66
N GLU A 222 -17.81 -10.55 29.83
CA GLU A 222 -18.35 -11.32 28.70
C GLU A 222 -19.61 -10.67 28.14
N TYR A 223 -19.58 -10.35 26.85
CA TYR A 223 -20.71 -9.85 26.08
C TYR A 223 -21.23 -10.96 25.16
N GLU A 224 -22.54 -11.04 24.98
CA GLU A 224 -23.17 -11.96 24.05
C GLU A 224 -23.94 -11.19 22.97
N LEU A 225 -23.48 -11.31 21.72
CA LEU A 225 -24.19 -10.82 20.55
C LEU A 225 -25.31 -11.80 20.21
N ILE A 226 -26.52 -11.29 20.04
CA ILE A 226 -27.70 -12.08 19.69
C ILE A 226 -28.32 -11.47 18.44
N VAL A 227 -28.23 -12.19 17.32
CA VAL A 227 -28.89 -11.79 16.07
C VAL A 227 -30.07 -12.72 15.81
N LYS A 228 -31.26 -12.16 15.67
CA LYS A 228 -32.48 -12.90 15.33
C LYS A 228 -32.90 -12.56 13.90
N PHE A 229 -32.91 -13.57 13.03
CA PHE A 229 -33.47 -13.49 11.69
C PHE A 229 -34.87 -14.10 11.71
N THR A 230 -35.88 -13.24 11.67
CA THR A 230 -37.29 -13.64 11.68
C THR A 230 -37.79 -13.74 10.24
N VAL A 231 -38.05 -14.95 9.80
CA VAL A 231 -38.54 -15.26 8.44
C VAL A 231 -40.02 -15.61 8.44
N ASN A 232 -40.65 -15.44 7.29
CA ASN A 232 -42.06 -15.75 7.10
C ASN A 232 -42.27 -17.02 6.23
N ASN A 233 -41.20 -17.52 5.61
CA ASN A 233 -41.17 -18.77 4.85
C ASN A 233 -39.90 -19.56 5.20
N GLU A 234 -39.99 -20.90 5.26
CA GLU A 234 -38.87 -21.79 5.60
C GLU A 234 -37.73 -21.70 4.57
N ASN A 235 -38.05 -21.37 3.32
CA ASN A 235 -37.06 -21.20 2.25
C ASN A 235 -36.38 -19.82 2.23
N ASP A 236 -36.81 -18.88 3.09
CA ASP A 236 -36.12 -17.61 3.23
C ASP A 236 -34.73 -17.86 3.83
N SER A 237 -33.70 -17.17 3.33
CA SER A 237 -32.32 -17.41 3.77
C SER A 237 -31.50 -16.13 3.80
N ILE A 238 -30.45 -16.15 4.62
CA ILE A 238 -29.39 -15.16 4.64
C ILE A 238 -28.06 -15.91 4.61
N SER A 239 -27.17 -15.54 3.68
CA SER A 239 -25.89 -16.23 3.51
C SER A 239 -24.92 -15.93 4.65
N LYS A 240 -24.83 -14.64 5.02
CA LYS A 240 -23.91 -14.18 6.05
C LYS A 240 -24.40 -12.89 6.70
N ILE A 241 -24.23 -12.83 8.02
CA ILE A 241 -24.35 -11.61 8.82
C ILE A 241 -22.97 -11.33 9.39
N ARG A 242 -22.47 -10.11 9.21
CA ARG A 242 -21.18 -9.69 9.74
C ARG A 242 -21.39 -8.59 10.77
N PHE A 243 -20.93 -8.83 11.99
CA PHE A 243 -20.78 -7.79 12.99
C PHE A 243 -19.31 -7.41 13.11
N VAL A 244 -19.04 -6.12 13.24
CA VAL A 244 -17.68 -5.60 13.35
C VAL A 244 -17.54 -4.73 14.59
N LEU A 245 -16.54 -5.08 15.40
CA LEU A 245 -16.07 -4.28 16.52
C LEU A 245 -14.78 -3.57 16.08
N GLY A 246 -14.85 -2.25 15.96
CA GLY A 246 -13.75 -1.39 15.56
C GLY A 246 -12.66 -1.34 16.62
N GLY A 247 -11.47 -1.82 16.29
CA GLY A 247 -10.31 -1.70 17.16
C GLY A 247 -9.73 -0.29 17.18
N SER A 248 -8.95 0.05 18.21
CA SER A 248 -8.13 1.27 18.24
C SER A 248 -6.72 1.03 17.72
N SER A 249 -6.32 -0.23 17.51
CA SER A 249 -5.06 -0.61 16.87
C SER A 249 -5.29 -1.71 15.83
N TYR A 250 -4.39 -1.82 14.84
CA TYR A 250 -4.52 -2.84 13.80
C TYR A 250 -3.19 -3.22 13.13
N GLY A 251 -2.99 -4.52 12.92
CA GLY A 251 -1.88 -5.06 12.15
C GLY A 251 -0.49 -4.69 12.68
N LEU A 252 0.54 -4.96 11.87
CA LEU A 252 1.94 -4.74 12.22
C LEU A 252 2.38 -3.28 12.01
N LEU A 253 1.79 -2.57 11.06
CA LEU A 253 2.17 -1.19 10.72
C LEU A 253 0.98 -0.22 10.73
N GLY A 254 -0.14 -0.62 11.33
CA GLY A 254 -1.32 0.24 11.42
C GLY A 254 -2.14 0.29 10.14
N THR A 255 -3.12 1.18 10.15
CA THR A 255 -3.98 1.48 9.01
C THR A 255 -3.92 2.94 8.60
N ASP A 256 -4.36 3.19 7.38
CA ASP A 256 -4.56 4.53 6.86
C ASP A 256 -5.99 5.07 7.07
N SER A 257 -6.28 6.26 6.55
CA SER A 257 -7.57 6.96 6.73
C SER A 257 -8.74 6.24 6.08
N LEU A 258 -8.48 5.31 5.16
CA LEU A 258 -9.48 4.46 4.53
C LEU A 258 -9.58 3.09 5.22
N GLY A 259 -8.78 2.83 6.27
CA GLY A 259 -8.71 1.54 6.95
C GLY A 259 -7.76 0.55 6.26
N ARG A 260 -6.96 0.99 5.29
CA ARG A 260 -6.05 0.10 4.54
C ARG A 260 -4.90 -0.34 5.41
N ASN A 261 -4.62 -1.65 5.43
CA ASN A 261 -3.49 -2.21 6.16
C ASN A 261 -2.16 -1.75 5.53
N LEU A 262 -1.45 -0.84 6.21
CA LEU A 262 -0.18 -0.28 5.72
C LEU A 262 0.91 -1.34 5.55
N SER A 263 0.88 -2.43 6.32
CA SER A 263 1.86 -3.51 6.18
C SER A 263 1.86 -4.10 4.77
N VAL A 264 0.67 -4.31 4.20
CA VAL A 264 0.55 -4.85 2.85
C VAL A 264 0.94 -3.81 1.81
N GLY A 265 0.53 -2.54 1.97
CA GLY A 265 0.94 -1.47 1.06
C GLY A 265 2.46 -1.28 1.01
N LEU A 266 3.13 -1.38 2.16
CA LEU A 266 4.59 -1.28 2.24
C LEU A 266 5.30 -2.46 1.59
N LEU A 267 4.77 -3.68 1.74
CA LEU A 267 5.28 -4.87 1.04
C LEU A 267 5.18 -4.73 -0.48
N PHE A 268 4.06 -4.22 -0.99
CA PHE A 268 3.87 -4.00 -2.42
C PHE A 268 4.80 -2.94 -3.03
N GLY A 269 5.27 -1.98 -2.23
CA GLY A 269 6.23 -0.99 -2.72
C GLY A 269 7.60 -1.59 -3.09
N PHE A 270 7.99 -2.75 -2.54
CA PHE A 270 9.28 -3.39 -2.87
C PHE A 270 9.43 -3.78 -4.36
N PRO A 271 8.56 -4.63 -4.94
CA PRO A 271 8.68 -5.01 -6.35
C PRO A 271 8.51 -3.81 -7.28
N ILE A 272 7.66 -2.85 -6.92
CA ILE A 272 7.43 -1.63 -7.71
C ILE A 272 8.68 -0.74 -7.71
N ALA A 273 9.31 -0.53 -6.55
CA ALA A 273 10.57 0.20 -6.46
C ALA A 273 11.69 -0.47 -7.28
N LEU A 274 11.82 -1.81 -7.21
CA LEU A 274 12.77 -2.53 -8.09
C LEU A 274 12.46 -2.34 -9.56
N LEU A 275 11.18 -2.49 -9.96
CA LEU A 275 10.75 -2.36 -11.33
C LEU A 275 11.09 -0.97 -11.89
N ILE A 276 10.72 0.09 -11.17
CA ILE A 276 11.02 1.48 -11.55
C ILE A 276 12.52 1.67 -11.65
N GLY A 277 13.24 1.36 -10.57
CA GLY A 277 14.67 1.62 -10.46
C GLY A 277 15.46 0.92 -11.54
N VAL A 278 15.34 -0.40 -11.62
CA VAL A 278 16.16 -1.25 -12.51
C VAL A 278 15.80 -1.01 -13.97
N THR A 279 14.51 -0.89 -14.30
CA THR A 279 14.10 -0.71 -15.71
C THR A 279 14.52 0.67 -16.20
N THR A 280 14.25 1.73 -15.43
CA THR A 280 14.60 3.10 -15.79
C THR A 280 16.11 3.26 -15.90
N SER A 281 16.88 2.77 -14.92
CA SER A 281 18.34 2.89 -14.94
C SER A 281 18.96 2.09 -16.08
N THR A 282 18.46 0.88 -16.38
CA THR A 282 18.97 0.04 -17.46
C THR A 282 18.74 0.69 -18.83
N ILE A 283 17.52 1.14 -19.12
CA ILE A 283 17.20 1.74 -20.43
C ILE A 283 17.96 3.07 -20.59
N THR A 284 17.96 3.91 -19.55
CA THR A 284 18.70 5.18 -19.55
C THR A 284 20.19 4.98 -19.79
N THR A 285 20.79 4.00 -19.09
CA THR A 285 22.21 3.67 -19.24
C THR A 285 22.51 3.13 -20.63
N PHE A 286 21.64 2.28 -21.16
CA PHE A 286 21.77 1.70 -22.49
C PHE A 286 21.76 2.79 -23.58
N ILE A 287 20.78 3.70 -23.54
CA ILE A 287 20.68 4.81 -24.49
C ILE A 287 21.90 5.72 -24.36
N GLY A 288 22.23 6.17 -23.14
CA GLY A 288 23.33 7.09 -22.91
C GLY A 288 24.69 6.53 -23.33
N THR A 289 24.91 5.23 -23.06
CA THR A 289 26.13 4.52 -23.47
C THR A 289 26.23 4.41 -24.98
N THR A 290 25.16 3.95 -25.63
CA THR A 290 25.14 3.74 -27.08
C THR A 290 25.37 5.07 -27.80
N MET A 291 24.64 6.12 -27.41
CA MET A 291 24.76 7.44 -28.00
C MET A 291 26.14 8.05 -27.72
N GLY A 292 26.67 7.91 -26.50
CA GLY A 292 27.99 8.46 -26.13
C GLY A 292 29.14 7.81 -26.90
N ILE A 293 29.13 6.48 -27.06
CA ILE A 293 30.13 5.74 -27.84
C ILE A 293 30.07 6.13 -29.31
N ILE A 294 28.87 6.21 -29.90
CA ILE A 294 28.70 6.61 -31.30
C ILE A 294 29.19 8.05 -31.51
N SER A 295 28.76 8.97 -30.66
CA SER A 295 29.13 10.40 -30.69
C SER A 295 30.65 10.56 -30.62
N GLY A 296 31.29 9.98 -29.59
CA GLY A 296 32.72 10.14 -29.36
C GLY A 296 33.62 9.41 -30.37
N TYR A 297 33.19 8.27 -30.90
CA TYR A 297 34.03 7.49 -31.84
C TYR A 297 33.91 7.98 -33.28
N THR A 298 32.68 8.27 -33.75
CA THR A 298 32.48 8.66 -35.15
C THR A 298 32.84 10.12 -35.43
N GLY A 299 32.67 11.01 -34.45
CA GLY A 299 32.96 12.45 -34.60
C GLY A 299 32.09 13.15 -35.66
N GLY A 300 32.51 14.36 -36.02
CA GLY A 300 31.92 15.12 -37.14
C GLY A 300 30.44 15.47 -36.93
N ARG A 301 29.63 15.31 -37.99
CA ARG A 301 28.20 15.68 -37.98
C ARG A 301 27.38 14.84 -37.00
N THR A 302 27.66 13.55 -36.89
CA THR A 302 26.94 12.65 -35.98
C THR A 302 27.14 13.07 -34.53
N ASP A 303 28.37 13.41 -34.16
CA ASP A 303 28.69 13.96 -32.84
C ASP A 303 27.92 15.25 -32.56
N THR A 304 27.97 16.21 -33.49
CA THR A 304 27.25 17.48 -33.34
C THR A 304 25.75 17.28 -33.16
N ILE A 305 25.11 16.41 -33.94
CA ILE A 305 23.66 16.18 -33.83
C ILE A 305 23.30 15.57 -32.46
N ILE A 306 24.03 14.54 -32.04
CA ILE A 306 23.77 13.85 -30.77
C ILE A 306 23.98 14.81 -29.59
N GLN A 307 25.09 15.54 -29.56
CA GLN A 307 25.39 16.49 -28.49
C GLN A 307 24.39 17.64 -28.46
N ARG A 308 24.00 18.20 -29.61
CA ARG A 308 23.01 19.28 -29.65
C ARG A 308 21.64 18.82 -29.15
N PHE A 309 21.21 17.61 -29.51
CA PHE A 309 19.97 17.05 -29.00
C PHE A 309 20.04 16.81 -27.48
N ALA A 310 21.15 16.24 -26.99
CA ALA A 310 21.39 16.04 -25.57
C ALA A 310 21.41 17.37 -24.78
N ASP A 311 22.09 18.40 -25.30
CA ASP A 311 22.12 19.74 -24.73
C ASP A 311 20.72 20.34 -24.66
N THR A 312 19.98 20.34 -25.78
CA THR A 312 18.62 20.89 -25.82
C THR A 312 17.69 20.18 -24.83
N LEU A 313 17.73 18.85 -24.78
CA LEU A 313 16.88 18.07 -23.89
C LEU A 313 17.22 18.28 -22.42
N SER A 314 18.50 18.42 -22.06
CA SER A 314 18.95 18.67 -20.67
C SER A 314 18.53 20.04 -20.14
N ASN A 315 18.26 21.00 -21.02
CA ASN A 315 17.78 22.33 -20.66
C ASN A 315 16.26 22.40 -20.47
N VAL A 316 15.52 21.36 -20.85
CA VAL A 316 14.07 21.32 -20.65
C VAL A 316 13.77 20.88 -19.21
N PRO A 317 12.96 21.66 -18.44
CA PRO A 317 12.65 21.32 -17.06
C PRO A 317 11.73 20.09 -17.01
N LEU A 318 12.22 19.01 -16.40
CA LEU A 318 11.55 17.71 -16.31
C LEU A 318 10.17 17.80 -15.65
N LEU A 319 10.08 18.45 -14.49
CA LEU A 319 8.86 18.50 -13.68
C LEU A 319 7.68 19.17 -14.42
N PRO A 320 7.82 20.37 -15.03
CA PRO A 320 6.76 20.97 -15.85
C PRO A 320 6.25 20.08 -16.98
N VAL A 321 7.14 19.40 -17.72
CA VAL A 321 6.74 18.49 -18.82
C VAL A 321 5.95 17.31 -18.26
N LEU A 322 6.43 16.73 -17.17
CA LEU A 322 5.78 15.59 -16.54
C LEU A 322 4.39 15.97 -15.98
N LEU A 323 4.27 17.11 -15.32
CA LEU A 323 2.99 17.66 -14.85
C LEU A 323 2.00 17.86 -15.99
N PHE A 324 2.45 18.45 -17.10
CA PHE A 324 1.61 18.67 -18.28
C PHE A 324 1.12 17.35 -18.89
N LEU A 325 1.99 16.35 -18.99
CA LEU A 325 1.61 15.04 -19.54
C LEU A 325 0.67 14.27 -18.60
N ILE A 326 0.89 14.33 -17.29
CA ILE A 326 -0.02 13.72 -16.31
C ILE A 326 -1.38 14.40 -16.34
N PHE A 327 -1.44 15.72 -16.53
CA PHE A 327 -2.70 16.43 -16.70
C PHE A 327 -3.49 15.93 -17.93
N ILE A 328 -2.82 15.57 -19.02
CA ILE A 328 -3.45 15.10 -20.26
C ILE A 328 -3.82 13.61 -20.20
N PHE A 329 -2.88 12.77 -19.78
CA PHE A 329 -2.99 11.31 -19.87
C PHE A 329 -3.41 10.64 -18.55
N GLY A 330 -3.48 11.40 -17.47
CA GLY A 330 -3.64 10.90 -16.12
C GLY A 330 -2.33 10.37 -15.52
N PRO A 331 -2.29 10.18 -14.19
CA PRO A 331 -1.14 9.60 -13.50
C PRO A 331 -1.03 8.11 -13.82
N GLN A 332 0.08 7.71 -14.45
CA GLN A 332 0.35 6.33 -14.84
C GLN A 332 1.83 6.01 -14.59
N LEU A 333 2.11 4.83 -14.04
CA LEU A 333 3.48 4.43 -13.70
C LEU A 333 4.39 4.44 -14.94
N TRP A 334 3.89 3.92 -16.06
CA TRP A 334 4.61 3.85 -17.34
C TRP A 334 4.93 5.22 -17.93
N LEU A 335 4.06 6.21 -17.73
CA LEU A 335 4.29 7.59 -18.17
C LEU A 335 5.47 8.19 -17.41
N VAL A 336 5.48 8.05 -16.08
CA VAL A 336 6.57 8.52 -15.22
C VAL A 336 7.89 7.86 -15.65
N MET A 337 7.93 6.54 -15.77
CA MET A 337 9.13 5.80 -16.18
C MET A 337 9.63 6.23 -17.57
N THR A 338 8.74 6.38 -18.54
CA THR A 338 9.09 6.80 -19.91
C THR A 338 9.72 8.19 -19.91
N ILE A 339 9.20 9.11 -19.12
CA ILE A 339 9.72 10.47 -19.02
C ILE A 339 11.06 10.51 -18.28
N LEU A 340 11.23 9.72 -17.22
CA LEU A 340 12.53 9.56 -16.56
C LEU A 340 13.59 9.01 -17.52
N VAL A 341 13.26 8.02 -18.35
CA VAL A 341 14.15 7.49 -19.38
C VAL A 341 14.47 8.55 -20.43
N LEU A 342 13.44 9.23 -20.97
CA LEU A 342 13.59 10.21 -22.04
C LEU A 342 14.53 11.35 -21.65
N PHE A 343 14.47 11.80 -20.40
CA PHE A 343 15.27 12.91 -19.90
C PHE A 343 16.57 12.49 -19.18
N GLY A 344 16.74 11.21 -18.83
CA GLY A 344 17.86 10.75 -18.01
C GLY A 344 19.16 10.44 -18.78
N TRP A 345 19.09 10.12 -20.07
CA TRP A 345 20.24 9.64 -20.86
C TRP A 345 21.25 10.72 -21.34
N PRO A 346 20.89 12.01 -21.50
CA PRO A 346 21.82 13.04 -22.01
C PRO A 346 23.09 13.20 -21.18
N GLY A 347 22.98 13.28 -19.85
CA GLY A 347 24.15 13.48 -18.97
C GLY A 347 25.19 12.37 -19.12
N LEU A 348 24.74 11.10 -19.17
CA LEU A 348 25.62 9.96 -19.38
C LEU A 348 26.27 9.98 -20.77
N THR A 349 25.52 10.40 -21.80
CA THR A 349 26.03 10.54 -23.18
C THR A 349 27.24 11.46 -23.24
N ILE A 350 27.17 12.61 -22.57
CA ILE A 350 28.23 13.62 -22.54
C ILE A 350 29.49 13.06 -21.84
N ILE A 351 29.32 12.36 -20.72
CA ILE A 351 30.42 11.76 -19.97
C ILE A 351 31.11 10.66 -20.80
N ILE A 352 30.32 9.72 -21.32
CA ILE A 352 30.85 8.60 -22.11
C ILE A 352 31.54 9.10 -23.38
N ARG A 353 30.96 10.09 -24.08
CA ARG A 353 31.62 10.73 -25.21
C ARG A 353 33.02 11.24 -24.84
N SER A 354 33.15 11.92 -23.71
CA SER A 354 34.41 12.51 -23.27
C SER A 354 35.46 11.42 -23.01
N MET A 355 35.07 10.30 -22.38
CA MET A 355 35.93 9.14 -22.18
C MET A 355 36.33 8.49 -23.52
N VAL A 356 35.38 8.34 -24.44
CA VAL A 356 35.62 7.74 -25.76
C VAL A 356 36.60 8.57 -26.57
N LEU A 357 36.51 9.91 -26.53
CA LEU A 357 37.46 10.80 -27.19
C LEU A 357 38.88 10.61 -26.66
N GLN A 358 39.05 10.43 -25.35
CA GLN A 358 40.35 10.14 -24.73
C GLN A 358 40.88 8.75 -25.14
N MET A 359 40.00 7.75 -25.29
CA MET A 359 40.40 6.39 -25.69
C MET A 359 40.72 6.28 -27.18
N ASN A 360 40.05 7.07 -28.02
CA ASN A 360 40.19 7.01 -29.48
C ASN A 360 41.59 7.41 -29.97
N SER A 361 42.35 8.14 -29.15
CA SER A 361 43.77 8.48 -29.36
C SER A 361 44.75 7.48 -28.72
N SER A 362 44.28 6.36 -28.17
CA SER A 362 45.16 5.34 -27.60
C SER A 362 45.83 4.48 -28.67
N GLN A 363 47.08 4.08 -28.42
CA GLN A 363 47.86 3.20 -29.30
C GLN A 363 47.13 1.88 -29.61
N SER A 364 46.33 1.38 -28.66
CA SER A 364 45.55 0.15 -28.85
C SER A 364 44.50 0.27 -29.97
N ILE A 365 43.87 1.44 -30.08
CA ILE A 365 42.85 1.71 -31.09
C ILE A 365 43.52 2.04 -32.43
N GLU A 366 44.64 2.78 -32.42
CA GLU A 366 45.42 3.04 -33.63
C GLU A 366 45.93 1.74 -34.28
N ALA A 367 46.50 0.83 -33.48
CA ALA A 367 46.94 -0.47 -33.98
C ALA A 367 45.78 -1.30 -34.56
N ALA A 368 44.62 -1.31 -33.90
CA ALA A 368 43.43 -2.00 -34.42
C ALA A 368 42.95 -1.40 -35.76
N LYS A 369 43.01 -0.07 -35.92
CA LYS A 369 42.70 0.61 -37.19
C LYS A 369 43.70 0.21 -38.29
N SER A 370 45.00 0.18 -37.99
CA SER A 370 46.05 -0.23 -38.95
C SER A 370 45.90 -1.68 -39.41
N LEU A 371 45.33 -2.55 -38.57
CA LEU A 371 45.00 -3.94 -38.91
C LEU A 371 43.66 -4.08 -39.67
N GLY A 372 43.03 -2.98 -40.07
CA GLY A 372 41.78 -2.98 -40.84
C GLY A 372 40.52 -3.33 -40.04
N ALA A 373 40.53 -3.16 -38.71
CA ALA A 373 39.34 -3.41 -37.90
C ALA A 373 38.21 -2.42 -38.27
N SER A 374 37.00 -2.94 -38.46
CA SER A 374 35.83 -2.11 -38.76
C SER A 374 35.47 -1.21 -37.56
N LYS A 375 34.81 -0.07 -37.85
CA LYS A 375 34.30 0.85 -36.81
C LYS A 375 33.48 0.14 -35.74
N TRP A 376 32.63 -0.79 -36.16
CA TRP A 376 31.78 -1.55 -35.23
C TRP A 376 32.59 -2.47 -34.32
N ARG A 377 33.59 -3.16 -34.90
CA ARG A 377 34.51 -4.01 -34.15
C ARG A 377 35.28 -3.21 -33.11
N ILE A 378 35.75 -2.01 -33.46
CA ILE A 378 36.47 -1.13 -32.53
C ILE A 378 35.57 -0.70 -31.37
N MET A 379 34.37 -0.19 -31.67
CA MET A 379 33.44 0.24 -30.62
C MET A 379 33.05 -0.90 -29.67
N TYR A 380 32.69 -2.08 -30.19
CA TYR A 380 32.18 -3.18 -29.36
C TYR A 380 33.29 -4.01 -28.67
N ARG A 381 34.44 -4.22 -29.32
CA ARG A 381 35.52 -5.07 -28.76
C ARG A 381 36.66 -4.32 -28.09
N HIS A 382 36.84 -3.04 -28.36
CA HIS A 382 37.93 -2.26 -27.78
C HIS A 382 37.41 -1.17 -26.84
N ILE A 383 36.43 -0.37 -27.25
CA ILE A 383 35.93 0.77 -26.45
C ILE A 383 34.98 0.31 -25.35
N PHE A 384 33.87 -0.35 -25.72
CA PHE A 384 32.83 -0.77 -24.76
C PHE A 384 33.37 -1.59 -23.58
N PRO A 385 34.23 -2.61 -23.76
CA PRO A 385 34.71 -3.42 -22.64
C PRO A 385 35.55 -2.64 -21.63
N GLN A 386 36.24 -1.60 -22.08
CA GLN A 386 37.03 -0.72 -21.20
C GLN A 386 36.12 0.25 -20.42
N LEU A 387 34.99 0.66 -20.99
CA LEU A 387 34.00 1.50 -20.31
C LEU A 387 33.02 0.71 -19.45
N ALA A 388 32.90 -0.60 -19.67
CA ALA A 388 31.92 -1.46 -19.00
C ALA A 388 31.91 -1.34 -17.46
N PRO A 389 33.06 -1.25 -16.75
CA PRO A 389 33.05 -1.04 -15.30
C PRO A 389 32.36 0.27 -14.90
N PHE A 390 32.68 1.38 -15.59
CA PHE A 390 32.06 2.68 -15.35
C PHE A 390 30.56 2.68 -15.68
N ILE A 391 30.18 2.08 -16.82
CA ILE A 391 28.78 1.93 -17.24
C ILE A 391 27.97 1.17 -16.18
N PHE A 392 28.53 0.07 -15.65
CA PHE A 392 27.87 -0.73 -14.62
C PHE A 392 27.70 0.04 -13.31
N ALA A 393 28.73 0.76 -12.86
CA ALA A 393 28.62 1.63 -11.69
C ALA A 393 27.53 2.69 -11.88
N GLN A 394 27.39 3.22 -13.09
CA GLN A 394 26.41 4.26 -13.36
C GLN A 394 24.97 3.76 -13.46
N LEU A 395 24.77 2.53 -13.91
CA LEU A 395 23.48 1.84 -13.78
C LEU A 395 23.07 1.73 -12.31
N VAL A 396 23.99 1.29 -11.44
CA VAL A 396 23.75 1.19 -10.00
C VAL A 396 23.43 2.58 -9.41
N PHE A 397 24.14 3.63 -9.82
CA PHE A 397 23.93 4.99 -9.33
C PHE A 397 22.59 5.60 -9.76
N PHE A 398 22.12 5.33 -10.99
CA PHE A 398 20.85 5.85 -11.49
C PHE A 398 19.62 5.15 -10.89
N THR A 399 19.79 3.91 -10.42
CA THR A 399 18.69 3.12 -9.85
C THR A 399 18.00 3.79 -8.65
N PRO A 400 18.69 4.21 -7.57
CA PRO A 400 18.04 4.88 -6.45
C PRO A 400 17.49 6.27 -6.82
N ALA A 401 18.11 6.96 -7.78
CA ALA A 401 17.63 8.25 -8.26
C ALA A 401 16.26 8.12 -8.96
N ALA A 402 16.07 7.07 -9.77
CA ALA A 402 14.79 6.80 -10.41
C ALA A 402 13.69 6.45 -9.38
N ILE A 403 14.02 5.65 -8.36
CA ILE A 403 13.09 5.30 -7.27
C ILE A 403 12.69 6.55 -6.48
N LEU A 404 13.68 7.39 -6.11
CA LEU A 404 13.43 8.65 -5.40
C LEU A 404 12.60 9.64 -6.24
N ALA A 405 12.85 9.71 -7.54
CA ALA A 405 12.09 10.55 -8.44
C ALA A 405 10.62 10.11 -8.49
N GLU A 406 10.34 8.82 -8.64
CA GLU A 406 8.97 8.31 -8.59
C GLU A 406 8.33 8.55 -7.22
N ALA A 407 9.03 8.25 -6.11
CA ALA A 407 8.48 8.47 -4.77
C ALA A 407 8.17 9.95 -4.51
N SER A 408 8.99 10.87 -5.03
CA SER A 408 8.77 12.33 -4.95
C SER A 408 7.55 12.76 -5.77
N LEU A 409 7.36 12.21 -6.97
CA LEU A 409 6.20 12.49 -7.81
C LEU A 409 4.92 11.92 -7.20
N SER A 410 4.98 10.69 -6.69
CA SER A 410 3.90 10.08 -5.92
C SER A 410 3.54 10.90 -4.68
N PHE A 411 4.53 11.45 -3.98
CA PHE A 411 4.31 12.38 -2.87
C PHE A 411 3.61 13.68 -3.28
N LEU A 412 3.86 14.17 -4.49
CA LEU A 412 3.16 15.34 -5.06
C LEU A 412 1.74 15.02 -5.57
N GLY A 413 1.24 13.79 -5.36
CA GLY A 413 -0.09 13.37 -5.81
C GLY A 413 -0.14 12.99 -7.30
N LEU A 414 1.02 12.72 -7.91
CA LEU A 414 1.16 12.42 -9.35
C LEU A 414 1.46 10.94 -9.63
N GLY A 415 1.44 10.10 -8.58
CA GLY A 415 1.67 8.66 -8.68
C GLY A 415 0.44 7.92 -9.22
N ASP A 416 0.67 6.75 -9.80
CA ASP A 416 -0.39 5.88 -10.33
C ASP A 416 -1.31 5.34 -9.22
N PRO A 417 -2.57 5.82 -9.10
CA PRO A 417 -3.44 5.49 -7.96
C PRO A 417 -3.85 4.02 -7.94
N SER A 418 -3.58 3.25 -8.99
CA SER A 418 -3.89 1.83 -9.05
C SER A 418 -2.85 0.95 -8.34
N ILE A 419 -1.69 1.48 -7.96
CA ILE A 419 -0.57 0.70 -7.41
C ILE A 419 -0.11 1.30 -6.08
N PRO A 420 -0.09 0.55 -4.97
CA PRO A 420 0.51 1.02 -3.73
C PRO A 420 2.00 1.32 -3.90
N THR A 421 2.38 2.58 -3.72
CA THR A 421 3.80 3.00 -3.62
C THR A 421 4.08 3.67 -2.28
N TRP A 422 5.35 3.66 -1.86
CA TRP A 422 5.74 4.32 -0.61
C TRP A 422 5.54 5.84 -0.66
N GLY A 423 5.75 6.45 -1.83
CA GLY A 423 5.48 7.87 -2.05
C GLY A 423 4.01 8.21 -1.86
N GLN A 424 3.09 7.35 -2.30
CA GLN A 424 1.65 7.54 -2.08
C GLN A 424 1.24 7.37 -0.63
N ILE A 425 1.83 6.44 0.11
CA ILE A 425 1.54 6.30 1.54
C ILE A 425 1.95 7.59 2.28
N LEU A 426 3.12 8.13 1.95
CA LEU A 426 3.58 9.42 2.46
C LEU A 426 2.66 10.58 2.05
N GLU A 427 2.23 10.62 0.78
CA GLU A 427 1.29 11.63 0.27
C GLU A 427 -0.02 11.62 1.05
N ASN A 428 -0.61 10.43 1.20
CA ASN A 428 -1.87 10.27 1.92
C ASN A 428 -1.71 10.76 3.36
N GLY A 429 -0.62 10.40 4.04
CA GLY A 429 -0.36 10.82 5.43
C GLY A 429 -0.14 12.32 5.58
N PHE A 430 0.50 12.95 4.59
CA PHE A 430 0.64 14.40 4.55
C PHE A 430 -0.70 15.09 4.29
N ARG A 431 -1.45 14.65 3.27
CA ARG A 431 -2.73 15.25 2.84
C ARG A 431 -3.82 15.13 3.89
N THR A 432 -3.89 14.02 4.63
CA THR A 432 -4.88 13.81 5.69
C THR A 432 -4.48 14.44 7.03
N GLY A 433 -3.35 15.14 7.08
CA GLY A 433 -2.85 15.78 8.30
C GLY A 433 -2.26 14.81 9.33
N GLY A 434 -1.98 13.56 8.95
CA GLY A 434 -1.42 12.53 9.85
C GLY A 434 -0.09 12.96 10.49
N VAL A 435 0.71 13.77 9.78
CA VAL A 435 1.95 14.37 10.32
C VAL A 435 1.67 15.27 11.52
N TYR A 436 0.60 16.06 11.47
CA TYR A 436 0.25 17.02 12.54
C TYR A 436 -0.48 16.36 13.71
N ILE A 437 -1.23 15.29 13.44
CA ILE A 437 -1.97 14.51 14.46
C ILE A 437 -1.05 13.52 15.19
N GLY A 438 0.10 13.19 14.61
CA GLY A 438 1.08 12.28 15.22
C GLY A 438 0.97 10.83 14.74
N TYR A 439 0.37 10.58 13.57
CA TYR A 439 0.29 9.26 12.93
C TYR A 439 1.64 8.84 12.31
N TRP A 440 2.65 8.67 13.17
CA TRP A 440 4.03 8.39 12.79
C TRP A 440 4.17 7.13 11.91
N TRP A 441 3.28 6.14 12.05
CA TRP A 441 3.30 4.88 11.28
C TRP A 441 3.01 5.07 9.79
N TRP A 442 2.48 6.23 9.37
CA TRP A 442 2.33 6.58 7.96
C TRP A 442 3.62 7.15 7.34
N ILE A 443 4.54 7.61 8.18
CA ILE A 443 5.68 8.44 7.75
C ILE A 443 6.98 7.67 7.92
N LEU A 444 7.24 7.17 9.13
CA LEU A 444 8.50 6.52 9.46
C LEU A 444 8.70 5.23 8.65
N PRO A 445 7.75 4.30 8.54
CA PRO A 445 7.96 3.07 7.78
C PRO A 445 8.25 3.29 6.29
N PRO A 446 7.41 4.00 5.49
CA PRO A 446 7.72 4.22 4.07
C PRO A 446 8.98 5.09 3.88
N GLY A 447 9.20 6.09 4.74
CA GLY A 447 10.41 6.92 4.69
C GLY A 447 11.69 6.11 4.93
N LEU A 448 11.69 5.24 5.94
CA LEU A 448 12.82 4.34 6.22
C LEU A 448 13.06 3.35 5.08
N LEU A 449 12.01 2.82 4.46
CA LEU A 449 12.16 1.92 3.31
C LEU A 449 12.82 2.64 2.11
N ILE A 450 12.44 3.89 1.84
CA ILE A 450 13.10 4.71 0.81
C ILE A 450 14.57 4.93 1.15
N VAL A 451 14.89 5.28 2.41
CA VAL A 451 16.28 5.48 2.87
C VAL A 451 17.09 4.20 2.76
N ILE A 452 16.57 3.07 3.24
CA ILE A 452 17.22 1.76 3.15
C ILE A 452 17.48 1.40 1.68
N THR A 453 16.51 1.64 0.80
CA THR A 453 16.67 1.41 -0.64
C THR A 453 17.79 2.25 -1.22
N ALA A 454 17.84 3.55 -0.91
CA ALA A 454 18.94 4.41 -1.35
C ALA A 454 20.30 3.90 -0.81
N MET A 455 20.36 3.51 0.47
CA MET A 455 21.56 2.97 1.10
C MET A 455 22.06 1.69 0.42
N ILE A 456 21.16 0.78 0.00
CA ILE A 456 21.53 -0.44 -0.73
C ILE A 456 22.37 -0.10 -1.95
N PHE A 457 21.88 0.80 -2.79
CA PHE A 457 22.55 1.17 -4.02
C PHE A 457 23.80 2.03 -3.78
N VAL A 458 23.82 2.87 -2.74
CA VAL A 458 25.02 3.61 -2.32
C VAL A 458 26.13 2.64 -1.90
N PHE A 459 25.83 1.62 -1.09
CA PHE A 459 26.83 0.63 -0.68
C PHE A 459 27.38 -0.17 -1.86
N ILE A 460 26.51 -0.55 -2.81
CA ILE A 460 26.94 -1.22 -4.05
C ILE A 460 27.82 -0.27 -4.88
N ALA A 461 27.45 0.99 -5.03
CA ALA A 461 28.23 1.97 -5.79
C ALA A 461 29.62 2.20 -5.18
N LEU A 462 29.70 2.35 -3.85
CA LEU A 462 30.98 2.48 -3.12
C LEU A 462 31.85 1.24 -3.28
N ALA A 463 31.26 0.05 -3.25
CA ALA A 463 31.99 -1.20 -3.45
C ALA A 463 32.49 -1.40 -4.89
N LEU A 464 31.85 -0.74 -5.87
CA LEU A 464 32.28 -0.74 -7.27
C LEU A 464 33.40 0.27 -7.56
N GLU A 465 33.58 1.29 -6.72
CA GLU A 465 34.57 2.34 -6.95
C GLU A 465 36.01 1.80 -7.17
N PRO A 466 36.53 0.85 -6.36
CA PRO A 466 37.86 0.27 -6.60
C PRO A 466 37.93 -0.61 -7.85
N VAL A 467 36.79 -1.15 -8.29
CA VAL A 467 36.68 -1.94 -9.53
C VAL A 467 36.74 -1.02 -10.75
N VAL A 468 36.14 0.17 -10.65
CA VAL A 468 36.13 1.18 -11.72
C VAL A 468 37.44 1.96 -11.79
N ASN A 469 38.05 2.27 -10.65
CA ASN A 469 39.31 3.02 -10.57
C ASN A 469 40.48 2.12 -10.12
N PRO A 470 41.34 1.65 -11.05
CA PRO A 470 42.42 0.72 -10.75
C PRO A 470 43.46 1.28 -9.76
N LYS A 471 43.54 2.61 -9.62
CA LYS A 471 44.48 3.26 -8.69
C LYS A 471 44.11 2.99 -7.23
N LEU A 472 42.83 2.72 -6.94
CA LEU A 472 42.33 2.41 -5.61
C LEU A 472 42.47 0.93 -5.24
N LYS A 473 42.83 0.06 -6.21
CA LYS A 473 42.97 -1.40 -6.02
C LYS A 473 44.26 -1.79 -5.25
N LYS A 474 45.16 -0.83 -4.97
CA LYS A 474 46.50 -1.02 -4.38
C LYS A 474 46.67 -0.42 -2.98
N MET A 475 45.63 0.20 -2.42
CA MET A 475 45.57 0.59 -1.00
C MET A 475 44.80 -0.48 -0.24
#